data_AF-A0A354W8V7-F1
#
_entry.id   AF-A0A354W8V7-F1
#
_cell.length_a   1.000
_cell.length_b   1.000
_cell.length_c   1.000
_cell.angle_alpha   90.00
_cell.angle_beta   90.00
_cell.angle_gamma   90.00
#
_symmetry.space_group_name_H-M   'P 1'
#
loop_
_entity.id
_entity.type
_entity.pdbx_description
1 polymer ?
#
loop_
_entity_poly.entity_id
_entity_poly.type
_entity_poly.pdbx_seq_one_letter_code
_entity_poly.pdbx_strand_id
1 'polypeptide(L)'
;MREPIQAVQSAYSYTDSPIRTPPPDLESLLLKERIVYLGLPLYSSDDIKRQVGIDVTELIIAQLLYLQFDDPDKPIYFYINSTGTSWYGGDAIGFETEAFAICDTLGYIKPPVHTICIGQAMGTAAMILAAGTKGFRASLPNSTIVLNQTKSGSRGQATDIQIRAKEVLDNKRTMLEILAKSTGQSVAKISKDTDRMFYLTPEEAKEYGLIDKVLKSRKELPALVATV
;
A
#
# COMPACT_ATOMS: atom_id res chain seq x y z
N MET A 1 -7.55 1.06 -34.90
CA MET A 1 -8.53 1.99 -34.30
C MET A 1 -8.82 1.50 -32.90
N ARG A 2 -8.51 2.29 -31.86
CA ARG A 2 -8.94 1.98 -30.49
C ARG A 2 -10.38 2.46 -30.36
N GLU A 3 -11.29 1.59 -29.96
CA GLU A 3 -12.65 2.03 -29.64
C GLU A 3 -12.61 3.07 -28.51
N PRO A 4 -13.47 4.10 -28.56
CA PRO A 4 -13.59 5.04 -27.46
C PRO A 4 -14.11 4.32 -26.22
N ILE A 5 -13.66 4.75 -25.03
CA ILE A 5 -14.13 4.23 -23.74
C ILE A 5 -15.66 4.38 -23.69
N GLN A 6 -16.39 3.28 -23.82
CA GLN A 6 -17.84 3.28 -23.69
C GLN A 6 -18.16 3.16 -22.20
N ALA A 7 -18.71 4.24 -21.62
CA ALA A 7 -19.19 4.23 -20.25
C ALA A 7 -20.26 3.13 -20.12
N VAL A 8 -19.98 2.11 -19.30
CA VAL A 8 -20.92 1.02 -19.05
C VAL A 8 -22.03 1.57 -18.15
N GLN A 9 -23.18 1.87 -18.75
CA GLN A 9 -24.41 2.18 -18.03
C GLN A 9 -25.04 0.87 -17.57
N SER A 10 -25.21 0.67 -16.27
CA SER A 10 -25.99 -0.45 -15.75
C SER A 10 -27.48 -0.14 -15.89
N ALA A 11 -28.20 -0.91 -16.72
CA ALA A 11 -29.64 -0.77 -16.90
C ALA A 11 -30.38 -1.56 -15.79
N TYR A 12 -30.76 -0.86 -14.72
CA TYR A 12 -31.84 -1.31 -13.83
C TYR A 12 -33.04 -0.40 -14.08
N SER A 13 -34.08 -0.86 -14.78
CA SER A 13 -35.31 -0.09 -14.98
C SER A 13 -36.56 -0.96 -14.84
N TYR A 14 -37.43 -0.55 -13.91
CA TYR A 14 -38.83 -1.02 -13.77
C TYR A 14 -39.84 -0.01 -14.35
N THR A 15 -39.37 1.08 -14.96
CA THR A 15 -40.19 2.11 -15.62
C THR A 15 -39.47 2.67 -16.84
N ASP A 16 -40.24 2.99 -17.88
CA ASP A 16 -39.82 3.35 -19.25
C ASP A 16 -39.13 4.73 -19.39
N SER A 17 -38.41 5.17 -18.36
CA SER A 17 -37.59 6.39 -18.39
C SER A 17 -36.13 6.00 -18.24
N PRO A 18 -35.23 6.35 -19.19
CA PRO A 18 -33.80 6.10 -19.02
C PRO A 18 -33.31 6.96 -17.86
N ILE A 19 -33.16 6.36 -16.67
CA ILE A 19 -32.51 6.98 -15.53
C ILE A 19 -31.06 7.21 -15.95
N ARG A 20 -30.73 8.45 -16.30
CA ARG A 20 -29.36 8.84 -16.59
C ARG A 20 -28.59 8.80 -15.28
N THR A 21 -27.93 7.68 -15.00
CA THR A 21 -27.01 7.58 -13.87
C THR A 21 -25.91 8.64 -14.07
N PRO A 22 -25.52 9.37 -13.01
CA PRO A 22 -24.37 10.26 -13.09
C PRO A 22 -23.15 9.49 -13.60
N PRO A 23 -22.24 10.15 -14.34
CA PRO A 23 -21.02 9.49 -14.79
C PRO A 23 -20.24 8.96 -13.58
N PRO A 24 -19.61 7.78 -13.70
CA PRO A 24 -18.81 7.23 -12.61
C PRO A 24 -17.67 8.18 -12.24
N ASP A 25 -17.36 8.25 -10.95
CA ASP A 25 -16.19 8.94 -10.42
C ASP A 25 -14.89 8.22 -10.82
N LEU A 26 -13.75 8.91 -10.63
CA LEU A 26 -12.45 8.39 -11.06
C LEU A 26 -12.06 7.13 -10.29
N GLU A 27 -12.32 7.11 -8.99
CA GLU A 27 -12.00 6.00 -8.09
C GLU A 27 -12.77 4.73 -8.52
N SER A 28 -14.06 4.86 -8.83
CA SER A 28 -14.87 3.79 -9.41
C SER A 28 -14.33 3.29 -10.75
N LEU A 29 -13.84 4.19 -11.62
CA LEU A 29 -13.23 3.81 -12.89
C LEU A 29 -11.92 3.05 -12.71
N LEU A 30 -11.07 3.45 -11.75
CA LEU A 30 -9.83 2.75 -11.42
C LEU A 30 -10.12 1.37 -10.82
N LEU A 31 -11.06 1.29 -9.87
CA LEU A 31 -11.41 0.03 -9.21
C LEU A 31 -11.98 -0.98 -10.22
N LYS A 32 -12.77 -0.52 -11.19
CA LYS A 32 -13.25 -1.37 -12.30
C LYS A 32 -12.11 -1.98 -13.12
N GLU A 33 -11.00 -1.24 -13.27
CA GLU A 33 -9.77 -1.74 -13.92
C GLU A 33 -8.84 -2.49 -12.94
N ARG A 34 -9.34 -2.82 -11.74
CA ARG A 34 -8.63 -3.51 -10.65
C ARG A 34 -7.40 -2.75 -10.16
N ILE A 35 -7.49 -1.42 -10.20
CA ILE A 35 -6.47 -0.50 -9.73
C ILE A 35 -6.85 0.02 -8.35
N VAL A 36 -5.94 -0.18 -7.39
CA VAL A 36 -5.98 0.41 -6.05
C VAL A 36 -4.86 1.44 -5.96
N TYR A 37 -5.13 2.62 -5.39
CA TYR A 37 -4.15 3.70 -5.30
C TYR A 37 -3.99 4.21 -3.86
N LEU A 38 -2.79 4.07 -3.31
CA LEU A 38 -2.39 4.63 -2.02
C LEU A 38 -1.56 5.89 -2.26
N GLY A 39 -2.24 7.04 -2.31
CA GLY A 39 -1.62 8.37 -2.49
C GLY A 39 -1.53 9.22 -1.22
N LEU A 40 -2.25 8.85 -0.15
CA LEU A 40 -2.30 9.58 1.10
C LEU A 40 -1.48 8.88 2.20
N PRO A 41 -1.06 9.62 3.24
CA PRO A 41 -0.59 9.01 4.48
C PRO A 41 -1.67 8.13 5.12
N LEU A 42 -1.25 7.17 5.93
CA LEU A 42 -2.13 6.32 6.73
C LEU A 42 -2.37 6.98 8.09
N TYR A 43 -3.58 7.51 8.28
CA TYR A 43 -4.02 8.17 9.50
C TYR A 43 -4.59 7.15 10.48
N SER A 44 -4.26 7.26 11.77
CA SER A 44 -4.89 6.42 12.82
C SER A 44 -5.89 7.15 13.70
N SER A 45 -5.72 8.45 13.90
CA SER A 45 -6.59 9.22 14.80
C SER A 45 -7.96 9.44 14.16
N ASP A 46 -9.03 9.08 14.88
CA ASP A 46 -10.42 9.35 14.48
C ASP A 46 -10.66 10.83 14.20
N ASP A 47 -10.03 11.73 14.97
CA ASP A 47 -10.17 13.18 14.75
C ASP A 47 -9.61 13.59 13.39
N ILE A 48 -8.48 13.01 13.00
CA ILE A 48 -7.86 13.29 11.70
C ILE A 48 -8.71 12.67 10.58
N LYS A 49 -9.15 11.42 10.74
CA LYS A 49 -10.05 10.75 9.78
C LYS A 49 -11.33 11.58 9.57
N ARG A 50 -11.92 12.14 10.63
CA ARG A 50 -13.08 13.05 10.55
C ARG A 50 -12.76 14.37 9.84
N GLN A 51 -11.61 14.97 10.11
CA GLN A 51 -11.21 16.24 9.49
C GLN A 51 -10.93 16.09 7.99
N VAL A 52 -10.28 15.00 7.58
CA VAL A 52 -9.98 14.72 6.17
C VAL A 52 -11.20 14.12 5.46
N GLY A 53 -12.12 13.50 6.20
CA GLY A 53 -13.34 12.88 5.68
C GLY A 53 -13.11 11.50 5.05
N ILE A 54 -11.98 10.86 5.35
CA ILE A 54 -11.59 9.57 4.78
C ILE A 54 -10.78 8.73 5.76
N ASP A 55 -11.11 7.45 5.85
CA ASP A 55 -10.23 6.42 6.41
C ASP A 55 -9.54 5.68 5.26
N VAL A 56 -8.27 6.03 5.03
CA VAL A 56 -7.47 5.51 3.91
C VAL A 56 -7.26 4.00 4.06
N THR A 57 -6.99 3.53 5.28
CA THR A 57 -6.72 2.12 5.54
C THR A 57 -7.97 1.28 5.31
N GLU A 58 -9.10 1.71 5.88
CA GLU A 58 -10.39 1.04 5.68
C GLU A 58 -10.75 0.96 4.19
N LEU A 59 -10.59 2.06 3.45
CA LEU A 59 -10.91 2.12 2.03
C LEU A 59 -10.03 1.15 1.21
N ILE A 60 -8.72 1.10 1.46
CA ILE A 60 -7.80 0.19 0.76
C ILE A 60 -8.18 -1.27 1.03
N ILE A 61 -8.44 -1.62 2.29
CA ILE A 61 -8.83 -2.99 2.66
C ILE A 61 -10.17 -3.36 2.00
N ALA A 62 -11.16 -2.47 2.03
CA ALA A 62 -12.45 -2.69 1.39
C ALA A 62 -12.30 -2.93 -0.12
N GLN A 63 -11.47 -2.14 -0.80
CA GLN A 63 -11.20 -2.31 -2.24
C GLN A 63 -10.51 -3.66 -2.53
N LEU A 64 -9.53 -4.06 -1.72
CA LEU A 64 -8.84 -5.35 -1.88
C LEU A 64 -9.79 -6.54 -1.70
N LEU A 65 -10.63 -6.50 -0.66
CA LEU A 65 -11.63 -7.54 -0.39
C LEU A 65 -12.69 -7.60 -1.49
N TYR A 66 -13.14 -6.43 -1.99
CA TYR A 66 -14.06 -6.35 -3.11
C TYR A 66 -13.47 -6.96 -4.38
N LEU A 67 -12.23 -6.63 -4.74
CA LEU A 67 -11.59 -7.16 -5.94
C LEU A 67 -11.35 -8.67 -5.88
N GLN A 68 -11.10 -9.19 -4.68
CA GLN A 68 -11.10 -10.64 -4.44
C GLN A 68 -12.47 -11.26 -4.69
N PHE A 69 -13.55 -10.64 -4.19
CA PHE A 69 -14.90 -11.14 -4.40
C PHE A 69 -15.33 -11.08 -5.88
N ASP A 70 -15.00 -9.98 -6.56
CA ASP A 70 -15.32 -9.75 -7.98
C ASP A 70 -14.66 -10.78 -8.91
N ASP A 71 -13.35 -10.99 -8.76
CA ASP A 71 -12.62 -12.02 -9.50
C ASP A 71 -11.35 -12.42 -8.74
N PRO A 72 -11.30 -13.61 -8.11
CA PRO A 72 -10.18 -14.02 -7.30
C PRO A 72 -8.94 -14.47 -8.11
N ASP A 73 -9.07 -14.66 -9.43
CA ASP A 73 -8.00 -15.17 -10.30
C ASP A 73 -7.29 -14.04 -11.06
N LYS A 74 -7.93 -12.87 -11.19
CA LYS A 74 -7.33 -11.70 -11.84
C LYS A 74 -6.42 -10.89 -10.91
N PRO A 75 -5.28 -10.38 -11.40
CA PRO A 75 -4.37 -9.60 -10.58
C PRO A 75 -4.98 -8.26 -10.14
N ILE A 76 -4.46 -7.73 -9.04
CA ILE A 76 -4.76 -6.39 -8.53
C ILE A 76 -3.51 -5.52 -8.73
N TYR A 77 -3.69 -4.32 -9.29
CA TYR A 77 -2.60 -3.37 -9.47
C TYR A 77 -2.65 -2.32 -8.36
N PHE A 78 -1.71 -2.41 -7.43
CA PHE A 78 -1.64 -1.53 -6.27
C PHE A 78 -0.53 -0.47 -6.45
N TYR A 79 -0.93 0.74 -6.83
CA TYR A 79 -0.03 1.87 -7.01
C TYR A 79 0.18 2.61 -5.70
N ILE A 80 1.45 2.90 -5.38
CA ILE A 80 1.86 3.48 -4.09
C ILE A 80 2.65 4.75 -4.34
N ASN A 81 2.14 5.85 -3.78
CA ASN A 81 2.78 7.16 -3.68
C ASN A 81 2.50 7.74 -2.29
N SER A 82 3.14 7.19 -1.25
CA SER A 82 2.77 7.51 0.13
C SER A 82 3.97 7.56 1.06
N THR A 83 3.84 8.39 2.08
CA THR A 83 4.77 8.47 3.20
C THR A 83 4.45 7.46 4.32
N GLY A 84 3.43 6.62 4.11
CA GLY A 84 2.97 5.64 5.09
C GLY A 84 2.37 6.33 6.31
N THR A 85 2.80 5.90 7.49
CA THR A 85 2.31 6.37 8.80
C THR A 85 3.11 7.54 9.36
N SER A 86 3.98 8.15 8.55
CA SER A 86 4.77 9.33 8.91
C SER A 86 4.58 10.46 7.91
N TRP A 87 4.79 11.71 8.34
CA TRP A 87 5.01 12.83 7.45
C TRP A 87 6.41 12.76 6.82
N TYR A 88 6.63 13.54 5.75
CA TYR A 88 7.95 13.64 5.12
C TYR A 88 9.09 14.04 6.09
N GLY A 89 8.78 14.84 7.12
CA GLY A 89 9.73 15.19 8.20
C GLY A 89 10.03 14.06 9.20
N GLY A 90 9.37 12.91 9.06
CA GLY A 90 9.52 11.73 9.89
C GLY A 90 8.71 11.73 11.19
N ASP A 91 7.82 12.70 11.37
CA ASP A 91 6.91 12.71 12.52
C ASP A 91 5.71 11.80 12.23
N ALA A 92 5.30 11.01 13.22
CA ALA A 92 4.18 10.08 13.04
C ALA A 92 2.87 10.81 12.82
N ILE A 93 2.08 10.27 11.89
CA ILE A 93 0.71 10.70 11.60
C ILE A 93 -0.31 9.56 11.80
N GLY A 94 0.18 8.33 11.88
CA GLY A 94 -0.58 7.14 12.25
C GLY A 94 0.30 6.11 12.95
N PHE A 95 -0.32 5.02 13.37
CA PHE A 95 0.35 3.86 13.94
C PHE A 95 0.66 2.83 12.85
N GLU A 96 1.72 2.05 13.05
CA GLU A 96 2.15 1.02 12.09
C GLU A 96 1.08 -0.05 11.84
N THR A 97 0.16 -0.21 12.78
CA THR A 97 -1.00 -1.10 12.70
C THR A 97 -1.87 -0.85 11.46
N GLU A 98 -1.95 0.39 10.96
CA GLU A 98 -2.64 0.70 9.71
C GLU A 98 -2.01 -0.05 8.53
N ALA A 99 -0.69 -0.01 8.46
CA ALA A 99 0.06 -0.69 7.40
C ALA A 99 0.11 -2.20 7.61
N PHE A 100 0.10 -2.67 8.87
CA PHE A 100 0.00 -4.11 9.17
C PHE A 100 -1.30 -4.68 8.66
N ALA A 101 -2.43 -4.00 8.88
CA ALA A 101 -3.73 -4.43 8.39
C ALA A 101 -3.75 -4.56 6.85
N ILE A 102 -3.11 -3.62 6.13
CA ILE A 102 -2.95 -3.70 4.68
C ILE A 102 -2.06 -4.89 4.29
N CYS A 103 -0.88 -5.05 4.92
CA CYS A 103 0.05 -6.15 4.61
C CYS A 103 -0.57 -7.53 4.87
N ASP A 104 -1.31 -7.69 5.96
CA ASP A 104 -2.03 -8.92 6.28
C ASP A 104 -3.12 -9.19 5.23
N THR A 105 -3.84 -8.15 4.81
CA THR A 105 -4.84 -8.27 3.73
C THR A 105 -4.20 -8.71 2.42
N LEU A 106 -3.04 -8.14 2.06
CA LEU A 106 -2.29 -8.55 0.86
C LEU A 106 -1.88 -10.02 0.90
N GLY A 107 -1.51 -10.54 2.08
CA GLY A 107 -1.17 -11.96 2.26
C GLY A 107 -2.38 -12.88 2.42
N TYR A 108 -3.54 -12.34 2.79
CA TYR A 108 -4.77 -13.09 3.02
C TYR A 108 -5.57 -13.33 1.74
N ILE A 109 -5.62 -12.34 0.84
CA ILE A 109 -6.43 -12.45 -0.38
C ILE A 109 -5.80 -13.39 -1.42
N LYS A 110 -6.63 -14.09 -2.19
CA LYS A 110 -6.20 -15.01 -3.25
C LYS A 110 -5.57 -14.31 -4.47
N PRO A 111 -6.10 -13.18 -4.99
CA PRO A 111 -5.50 -12.50 -6.13
C PRO A 111 -4.03 -12.14 -5.93
N PRO A 112 -3.17 -12.32 -6.94
CA PRO A 112 -1.83 -11.76 -6.91
C PRO A 112 -1.91 -10.23 -6.96
N VAL A 113 -1.18 -9.56 -6.07
CA VAL A 113 -1.14 -8.10 -5.96
C VAL A 113 0.19 -7.58 -6.49
N HIS A 114 0.11 -6.84 -7.58
CA HIS A 114 1.25 -6.17 -8.20
C HIS A 114 1.41 -4.80 -7.54
N THR A 115 2.43 -4.64 -6.70
CA THR A 115 2.71 -3.36 -6.05
C THR A 115 3.64 -2.53 -6.94
N ILE A 116 3.27 -1.28 -7.22
CA ILE A 116 4.07 -0.37 -8.07
C ILE A 116 4.30 0.97 -7.37
N CYS A 117 5.55 1.27 -7.05
CA CYS A 117 5.92 2.59 -6.53
C CYS A 117 5.96 3.64 -7.64
N ILE A 118 5.13 4.68 -7.49
CA ILE A 118 5.03 5.83 -8.40
C ILE A 118 5.26 7.13 -7.64
N GLY A 119 6.49 7.63 -7.63
CA GLY A 119 6.88 8.82 -6.86
C GLY A 119 7.62 8.45 -5.59
N GLN A 120 6.93 8.03 -4.53
CA GLN A 120 7.60 7.62 -3.30
C GLN A 120 6.91 6.50 -2.52
N ALA A 121 7.71 5.72 -1.80
CA ALA A 121 7.24 4.79 -0.78
C ALA A 121 8.18 4.90 0.43
N MET A 122 7.72 5.56 1.50
CA MET A 122 8.54 5.79 2.71
C MET A 122 8.00 5.01 3.92
N GLY A 123 8.92 4.49 4.73
CA GLY A 123 8.63 3.79 5.98
C GLY A 123 7.67 2.63 5.77
N THR A 124 6.50 2.71 6.40
CA THR A 124 5.45 1.69 6.29
C THR A 124 4.86 1.57 4.87
N ALA A 125 4.95 2.60 4.02
CA ALA A 125 4.60 2.45 2.60
C ALA A 125 5.62 1.62 1.82
N ALA A 126 6.92 1.70 2.16
CA ALA A 126 7.94 0.81 1.60
C ALA A 126 7.74 -0.64 2.05
N MET A 127 7.25 -0.85 3.28
CA MET A 127 6.85 -2.17 3.77
C MET A 127 5.67 -2.73 2.97
N ILE A 128 4.61 -1.94 2.73
CA ILE A 128 3.47 -2.35 1.88
C ILE A 128 3.94 -2.67 0.46
N LEU A 129 4.80 -1.84 -0.13
CA LEU A 129 5.42 -2.08 -1.44
C LEU A 129 6.11 -3.45 -1.49
N ALA A 130 6.93 -3.76 -0.48
CA ALA A 130 7.67 -5.01 -0.40
C ALA A 130 6.77 -6.24 -0.12
N ALA A 131 5.60 -6.03 0.48
CA ALA A 131 4.61 -7.08 0.81
C ALA A 131 3.76 -7.54 -0.39
N GLY A 132 3.88 -6.88 -1.55
CA GLY A 132 3.25 -7.35 -2.79
C GLY A 132 3.72 -8.75 -3.21
N THR A 133 3.01 -9.36 -4.16
CA THR A 133 3.34 -10.70 -4.64
C THR A 133 4.75 -10.72 -5.22
N LYS A 134 5.61 -11.60 -4.69
CA LYS A 134 7.01 -11.73 -5.11
C LYS A 134 7.11 -12.01 -6.62
N GLY A 135 7.99 -11.29 -7.30
CA GLY A 135 8.11 -11.27 -8.75
C GLY A 135 7.30 -10.16 -9.43
N PHE A 136 6.33 -9.56 -8.73
CA PHE A 136 5.43 -8.53 -9.25
C PHE A 136 5.53 -7.19 -8.51
N ARG A 137 6.57 -7.01 -7.69
CA ARG A 137 6.84 -5.75 -6.98
C ARG A 137 7.72 -4.86 -7.86
N ALA A 138 7.31 -3.63 -8.08
CA ALA A 138 7.95 -2.78 -9.06
C ALA A 138 8.03 -1.31 -8.64
N SER A 139 8.88 -0.56 -9.35
CA SER A 139 9.00 0.89 -9.19
C SER A 139 9.26 1.56 -10.54
N LEU A 140 8.84 2.81 -10.68
CA LEU A 140 9.24 3.66 -11.80
C LEU A 140 10.65 4.24 -11.59
N PRO A 141 11.37 4.64 -12.66
CA PRO A 141 12.82 4.90 -12.61
C PRO A 141 13.24 6.10 -11.76
N ASN A 142 12.31 7.03 -11.50
CA ASN A 142 12.58 8.24 -10.72
C ASN A 142 11.87 8.23 -9.35
N SER A 143 11.30 7.09 -8.95
CA SER A 143 10.67 6.96 -7.64
C SER A 143 11.74 6.82 -6.55
N THR A 144 11.39 7.21 -5.33
CA THR A 144 12.27 7.06 -4.16
C THR A 144 11.64 6.10 -3.15
N ILE A 145 12.39 5.07 -2.76
CA ILE A 145 12.00 4.16 -1.69
C ILE A 145 12.81 4.53 -0.45
N VAL A 146 12.16 4.66 0.70
CA VAL A 146 12.81 5.09 1.93
C VAL A 146 12.48 4.12 3.05
N LEU A 147 13.51 3.56 3.68
CA LEU A 147 13.39 2.79 4.90
C LEU A 147 13.69 3.70 6.09
N ASN A 148 12.80 3.69 7.07
CA ASN A 148 12.99 4.38 8.34
C ASN A 148 12.08 3.78 9.40
N GLN A 149 12.49 3.87 10.67
CA GLN A 149 11.61 3.65 11.80
C GLN A 149 10.67 4.86 11.96
N THR A 150 9.43 4.57 12.34
CA THR A 150 8.48 5.59 12.75
C THR A 150 8.88 6.16 14.10
N LYS A 151 8.71 7.46 14.30
CA LYS A 151 8.90 8.08 15.62
C LYS A 151 7.61 7.95 16.42
N SER A 152 7.70 7.47 17.66
CA SER A 152 6.56 7.45 18.58
C SER A 152 6.91 8.17 19.88
N GLY A 153 5.91 8.82 20.50
CA GLY A 153 6.04 9.53 21.75
C GLY A 153 4.87 9.22 22.69
N SER A 154 5.13 9.20 23.99
CA SER A 154 4.11 8.97 25.03
C SER A 154 4.29 9.95 26.19
N ARG A 155 3.19 10.31 26.85
CA ARG A 155 3.12 11.15 28.06
C ARG A 155 2.00 10.61 28.95
N GLY A 156 2.11 10.77 30.27
CA GLY A 156 1.10 10.30 31.21
C GLY A 156 1.70 9.73 32.49
N GLN A 157 0.94 8.90 33.19
CA GLN A 157 1.43 8.16 34.36
C GLN A 157 2.57 7.23 33.95
N ALA A 158 3.52 6.98 34.86
CA ALA A 158 4.66 6.09 34.61
C ALA A 158 4.24 4.71 34.07
N THR A 159 3.15 4.15 34.61
CA THR A 159 2.57 2.88 34.15
C THR A 159 2.10 2.95 32.69
N ASP A 160 1.40 4.02 32.30
CA ASP A 160 0.90 4.19 30.93
C ASP A 160 2.06 4.36 29.95
N ILE A 161 3.10 5.12 30.33
CA ILE A 161 4.33 5.27 29.54
C ILE A 161 4.99 3.91 29.34
N GLN A 162 5.10 3.09 30.38
CA GLN A 162 5.70 1.76 30.29
C GLN A 162 4.92 0.83 29.35
N ILE A 163 3.59 0.80 29.48
CA ILE A 163 2.71 -0.02 28.62
C ILE A 163 2.86 0.42 27.16
N ARG A 164 2.85 1.73 26.88
CA ARG A 164 3.00 2.26 25.52
C ARG A 164 4.39 2.01 24.94
N ALA A 165 5.43 2.12 25.76
CA ALA A 165 6.80 1.80 25.32
C ALA A 165 6.92 0.33 24.89
N LYS A 166 6.30 -0.59 25.63
CA LYS A 166 6.26 -2.01 25.25
C LYS A 166 5.55 -2.22 23.90
N GLU A 167 4.38 -1.63 23.72
CA GLU A 167 3.62 -1.72 22.47
C GLU A 167 4.41 -1.21 21.26
N VAL A 168 5.11 -0.07 21.42
CA VAL A 168 5.97 0.48 20.35
C VAL A 168 7.12 -0.48 19.99
N LEU A 169 7.72 -1.15 20.98
CA LEU A 169 8.76 -2.13 20.73
C LEU A 169 8.23 -3.38 20.02
N ASP A 170 7.03 -3.85 20.39
CA ASP A 170 6.37 -4.98 19.75
C ASP A 170 6.01 -4.64 18.28
N ASN A 171 5.45 -3.46 18.02
CA ASN A 171 5.18 -2.98 16.65
C ASN A 171 6.46 -2.82 15.82
N LYS A 172 7.53 -2.28 16.41
CA LYS A 172 8.84 -2.21 15.74
C LYS A 172 9.33 -3.61 15.36
N ARG A 173 9.25 -4.59 16.24
CA ARG A 173 9.64 -5.98 15.93
C ARG A 173 8.83 -6.52 14.75
N THR A 174 7.50 -6.40 14.79
CA THR A 174 6.60 -6.87 13.72
C THR A 174 6.96 -6.25 12.37
N MET A 175 7.19 -4.94 12.31
CA MET A 175 7.61 -4.24 11.10
C MET A 175 8.93 -4.79 10.54
N LEU A 176 9.92 -5.02 11.41
CA LEU A 176 11.23 -5.55 11.01
C LEU A 176 11.11 -6.99 10.47
N GLU A 177 10.25 -7.82 11.07
CA GLU A 177 10.00 -9.20 10.64
C GLU A 177 9.30 -9.25 9.28
N ILE A 178 8.29 -8.40 9.04
CA ILE A 178 7.62 -8.28 7.74
C ILE A 178 8.64 -7.87 6.66
N LEU A 179 9.43 -6.82 6.91
CA LEU A 179 10.45 -6.37 5.96
C LEU A 179 11.53 -7.43 5.70
N ALA A 180 12.00 -8.12 6.73
CA ALA A 180 12.98 -9.19 6.60
C ALA A 180 12.43 -10.35 5.74
N LYS A 181 11.19 -10.79 6.02
CA LYS A 181 10.51 -11.83 5.23
C LYS A 181 10.34 -11.42 3.77
N SER A 182 9.90 -10.20 3.52
CA SER A 182 9.63 -9.70 2.17
C SER A 182 10.89 -9.45 1.34
N THR A 183 11.98 -9.00 1.97
CA THR A 183 13.23 -8.66 1.27
C THR A 183 14.22 -9.83 1.19
N GLY A 184 14.15 -10.78 2.13
CA GLY A 184 15.18 -11.80 2.32
C GLY A 184 16.41 -11.33 3.11
N GLN A 185 16.42 -10.08 3.58
CA GLN A 185 17.48 -9.56 4.45
C GLN A 185 17.29 -10.06 5.90
N SER A 186 18.37 -10.06 6.68
CA SER A 186 18.27 -10.36 8.11
C SER A 186 17.57 -9.25 8.89
N VAL A 187 16.84 -9.60 9.95
CA VAL A 187 16.20 -8.63 10.86
C VAL A 187 17.23 -7.63 11.42
N ALA A 188 18.45 -8.08 11.72
CA ALA A 188 19.53 -7.21 12.19
C ALA A 188 19.94 -6.16 11.16
N LYS A 189 20.02 -6.54 9.87
CA LYS A 189 20.32 -5.59 8.79
C LYS A 189 19.17 -4.60 8.61
N ILE A 190 17.93 -5.07 8.53
CA ILE A 190 16.77 -4.17 8.44
C ILE A 190 16.74 -3.21 9.64
N SER A 191 17.00 -3.69 10.86
CA SER A 191 16.99 -2.85 12.07
C SER A 191 18.05 -1.77 12.04
N LYS A 192 19.23 -2.04 11.45
CA LYS A 192 20.30 -1.04 11.31
C LYS A 192 19.94 -0.03 10.23
N ASP A 193 19.48 -0.51 9.09
CA ASP A 193 19.22 0.32 7.91
C ASP A 193 17.94 1.17 8.09
N THR A 194 17.03 0.77 9.00
CA THR A 194 15.83 1.56 9.36
C THR A 194 16.06 2.54 10.52
N ASP A 195 17.21 2.53 11.21
CA ASP A 195 17.40 3.39 12.38
C ASP A 195 17.34 4.90 12.05
N ARG A 196 17.77 5.25 10.82
CA ARG A 196 17.67 6.60 10.25
C ARG A 196 16.98 6.54 8.89
N MET A 197 16.78 7.70 8.28
CA MET A 197 16.29 7.77 6.90
C MET A 197 17.32 7.12 5.97
N PHE A 198 16.93 6.03 5.32
CA PHE A 198 17.74 5.32 4.35
C PHE A 198 17.05 5.35 2.99
N TYR A 199 17.55 6.22 2.12
CA TYR A 199 17.02 6.48 0.79
C TYR A 199 17.62 5.50 -0.21
N LEU A 200 16.76 4.94 -1.06
CA LEU A 200 17.11 3.99 -2.10
C LEU A 200 16.50 4.47 -3.42
N THR A 201 17.34 4.51 -4.45
CA THR A 201 16.89 4.55 -5.85
C THR A 201 16.13 3.25 -6.17
N PRO A 202 15.32 3.20 -7.25
CA PRO A 202 14.62 1.97 -7.64
C PRO A 202 15.57 0.79 -7.86
N GLU A 203 16.74 1.05 -8.41
CA GLU A 203 17.80 0.07 -8.68
C GLU A 203 18.38 -0.47 -7.36
N GLU A 204 18.73 0.41 -6.42
CA GLU A 204 19.18 -0.02 -5.09
C GLU A 204 18.08 -0.74 -4.32
N ALA A 205 16.81 -0.30 -4.43
CA ALA A 205 15.67 -0.97 -3.81
C ALA A 205 15.45 -2.38 -4.36
N LYS A 206 15.72 -2.58 -5.66
CA LYS A 206 15.70 -3.90 -6.30
C LYS A 206 16.83 -4.77 -5.76
N GLU A 207 18.07 -4.26 -5.70
CA GLU A 207 19.21 -4.99 -5.15
C GLU A 207 19.01 -5.34 -3.67
N TYR A 208 18.36 -4.46 -2.92
CA TYR A 208 18.02 -4.68 -1.52
C TYR A 208 16.93 -5.74 -1.32
N GLY A 209 16.10 -5.98 -2.34
CA GLY A 209 15.00 -6.95 -2.33
C GLY A 209 13.62 -6.37 -1.99
N LEU A 210 13.47 -5.04 -1.93
CA LEU A 210 12.19 -4.36 -1.68
C LEU A 210 11.26 -4.44 -2.90
N ILE A 211 11.83 -4.46 -4.10
CA ILE A 211 11.12 -4.64 -5.36
C ILE A 211 11.84 -5.68 -6.23
N ASP A 212 11.17 -6.16 -7.26
CA ASP A 212 11.71 -7.14 -8.20
C ASP A 212 12.14 -6.48 -9.53
N LYS A 213 11.49 -5.36 -9.92
CA LYS A 213 11.71 -4.72 -11.22
C LYS A 213 11.58 -3.20 -11.21
N VAL A 214 12.42 -2.55 -12.01
CA VAL A 214 12.24 -1.14 -12.39
C VAL A 214 11.60 -1.09 -13.77
N LEU A 215 10.43 -0.43 -13.88
CA LEU A 215 9.61 -0.41 -15.10
C LEU A 215 9.85 0.89 -15.88
N LYS A 216 10.21 0.79 -17.16
CA LYS A 216 10.26 1.96 -18.07
C LYS A 216 8.97 2.15 -18.85
N SER A 217 8.16 1.09 -18.98
CA SER A 217 6.89 1.11 -19.68
C SER A 217 5.91 0.08 -19.11
N ARG A 218 4.60 0.30 -19.33
CA ARG A 218 3.55 -0.65 -18.90
C ARG A 218 3.72 -2.04 -19.51
N LYS A 219 4.33 -2.14 -20.70
CA LYS A 219 4.58 -3.41 -21.40
C LYS A 219 5.51 -4.35 -20.62
N GLU A 220 6.21 -3.83 -19.62
CA GLU A 220 7.16 -4.59 -18.81
C GLU A 220 6.52 -5.20 -17.55
N LEU A 221 5.25 -4.91 -17.27
CA LEU A 221 4.54 -5.58 -16.18
C LEU A 221 4.51 -7.08 -16.45
N PRO A 222 4.89 -7.93 -15.47
CA PRO A 222 4.90 -9.36 -15.69
C PRO A 222 3.47 -9.85 -15.92
N ALA A 223 3.27 -10.64 -16.98
CA ALA A 223 2.03 -11.38 -17.14
C ALA A 223 2.00 -12.51 -16.09
N LEU A 224 0.82 -12.85 -15.57
CA LEU A 224 0.68 -14.04 -14.75
C LEU A 224 1.08 -15.25 -15.60
N VAL A 225 2.18 -15.89 -15.22
CA VAL A 225 2.50 -17.22 -15.72
C VAL A 225 1.58 -18.14 -14.94
N ALA A 226 0.63 -18.78 -15.62
CA ALA A 226 -0.16 -19.84 -15.02
C ALA A 226 0.84 -20.91 -14.55
N THR A 227 1.11 -20.97 -13.25
CA THR A 227 1.86 -22.06 -12.65
C THR A 227 1.03 -23.32 -12.86
N VAL A 228 1.59 -24.24 -13.67
CA VAL A 228 1.06 -25.59 -13.95
C VAL A 228 1.07 -26.42 -12.68
#